data_AF-A0A938U483-F1
#
_entry.id   AF-A0A938U483-F1
#
_cell.length_a   1.000
_cell.length_b   1.000
_cell.length_c   1.000
_cell.angle_alpha   90.00
_cell.angle_beta   90.00
_cell.angle_gamma   90.00
#
_symmetry.space_group_name_H-M   'P 1'
#
loop_
_entity.id
_entity.type
_entity.pdbx_description
1 polymer ?
#
loop_
_entity_poly.entity_id
_entity_poly.type
_entity_poly.pdbx_seq_one_letter_code
_entity_poly.pdbx_strand_id
1 'polypeptide(L)'
;MLLDRINNYEIFRPKCDSTKEVLHSIATFDTDISPVLPYLNAELGGWDYDQDNQVLLLKLSAGKWITLHAKEIAIRGARDMEESHALLEWIKGQINEVYERRRKLPHATPARLDSRSWTF
;
A
#
# COMPACT_ATOMS: atom_id res chain seq x y z
N MET A 1 -7.07 -6.86 11.48
CA MET A 1 -6.53 -6.06 10.35
C MET A 1 -5.39 -6.84 9.72
N LEU A 2 -5.12 -6.66 8.42
CA LEU A 2 -4.06 -7.41 7.72
C LEU A 2 -2.67 -6.98 8.21
N LEU A 3 -2.44 -5.67 8.28
CA LEU A 3 -1.23 -5.09 8.88
C LEU A 3 -1.54 -4.58 10.29
N ASP A 4 -1.32 -5.44 11.28
CA ASP A 4 -1.57 -5.11 12.70
C ASP A 4 -0.29 -4.68 13.42
N ARG A 5 0.86 -5.28 13.10
CA ARG A 5 2.14 -5.02 13.77
C ARG A 5 3.28 -4.75 12.78
N ILE A 6 3.99 -3.65 13.02
CA ILE A 6 5.29 -3.36 12.43
C ILE A 6 6.35 -4.02 13.33
N ASN A 7 7.23 -4.85 12.76
CA ASN A 7 8.28 -5.54 13.51
C ASN A 7 9.47 -4.61 13.79
N ASN A 8 9.90 -3.86 12.79
CA ASN A 8 11.01 -2.93 12.89
C ASN A 8 10.65 -1.63 12.18
N TYR A 9 11.03 -0.50 12.77
CA TYR A 9 10.85 0.81 12.17
C TYR A 9 12.13 1.61 12.30
N GLU A 10 12.88 1.70 11.21
CA GLU A 10 14.10 2.47 11.14
C GLU A 10 13.81 3.84 10.53
N ILE A 11 14.27 4.89 11.19
CA ILE A 11 14.23 6.25 10.66
C ILE A 11 15.67 6.74 10.58
N PHE A 12 16.09 7.15 9.39
CA PHE A 12 17.42 7.68 9.17
C PHE A 12 17.36 9.01 8.42
N ARG A 13 18.29 9.89 8.79
CA ARG A 13 18.47 11.19 8.16
C ARG A 13 19.68 11.08 7.23
N PRO A 14 19.53 11.21 5.91
CA PRO A 14 20.70 11.35 5.04
C PRO A 14 21.51 12.57 5.50
N LYS A 15 22.81 12.38 5.78
CA LYS A 15 23.71 13.40 6.31
C LYS A 15 24.02 14.56 5.35
N CYS A 16 23.53 14.52 4.12
CA CYS A 16 23.93 15.45 3.08
C CYS A 16 22.78 16.40 2.73
N ASP A 17 23.06 17.69 2.91
CA ASP A 17 22.33 18.90 2.50
C ASP A 17 21.66 19.69 3.65
N SER A 18 22.40 20.70 4.13
CA SER A 18 21.99 21.73 5.08
C SER A 18 20.81 22.62 4.65
N THR A 19 20.15 22.31 3.53
CA THR A 19 19.04 23.09 2.95
C THR A 19 17.71 22.33 2.90
N LYS A 20 17.70 20.99 3.04
CA LYS A 20 16.46 20.19 3.12
C LYS A 20 16.62 19.03 4.10
N GLU A 21 16.14 19.25 5.32
CA GLU A 21 16.02 18.21 6.36
C GLU A 21 14.89 17.24 5.97
N VAL A 22 15.19 16.27 5.12
CA VAL A 22 14.25 15.18 4.81
C VAL A 22 14.68 13.90 5.51
N LEU A 23 13.73 13.22 6.12
CA LEU A 23 13.83 11.92 6.72
C LEU A 23 13.43 10.82 5.74
N HIS A 24 14.16 9.73 5.82
CA HIS A 24 13.77 8.46 5.25
C HIS A 24 13.42 7.51 6.38
N SER A 25 12.39 6.69 6.19
CA SER A 25 12.05 5.64 7.13
C SER A 25 11.73 4.35 6.41
N ILE A 26 11.98 3.24 7.06
CA ILE A 26 11.73 1.89 6.56
C ILE A 26 11.04 1.13 7.69
N ALA A 27 9.85 0.64 7.40
CA ALA A 27 9.04 -0.16 8.30
C ALA A 27 8.97 -1.59 7.77
N THR A 28 9.50 -2.56 8.50
CA THR A 28 9.44 -3.97 8.11
C THR A 28 8.42 -4.72 8.97
N PHE A 29 7.76 -5.72 8.38
CA PHE A 29 6.71 -6.51 9.02
C PHE A 29 6.71 -7.92 8.44
N ASP A 30 6.17 -8.88 9.19
CA ASP A 30 6.17 -10.29 8.76
C ASP A 30 5.04 -10.60 7.76
N THR A 31 3.96 -9.80 7.81
CA THR A 31 2.78 -9.95 6.95
C THR A 31 3.12 -9.76 5.47
N ASP A 32 2.75 -10.71 4.63
CA ASP A 32 2.87 -10.55 3.18
C ASP A 32 1.73 -9.69 2.61
N ILE A 33 2.07 -8.51 2.07
CA ILE A 33 1.11 -7.61 1.40
C ILE A 33 1.14 -7.69 -0.13
N SER A 34 2.01 -8.55 -0.69
CA SER A 34 2.10 -8.88 -2.12
C SER A 34 0.72 -8.99 -2.80
N PRO A 35 -0.26 -9.75 -2.26
CA PRO A 35 -1.57 -9.88 -2.90
C PRO A 35 -2.45 -8.63 -2.85
N VAL A 36 -2.09 -7.60 -2.08
CA VAL A 36 -2.82 -6.32 -1.96
C VAL A 36 -2.20 -5.23 -2.82
N LEU A 37 -0.88 -5.29 -3.10
CA LEU A 37 -0.16 -4.33 -3.94
C LEU A 37 -0.86 -4.01 -5.27
N PRO A 38 -1.32 -4.98 -6.10
CA PRO A 38 -1.95 -4.65 -7.38
C PRO A 38 -3.27 -3.90 -7.23
N TYR A 39 -4.03 -4.18 -6.16
CA TYR A 39 -5.27 -3.45 -5.87
C TYR A 39 -4.97 -2.04 -5.34
N LEU A 40 -3.93 -1.93 -4.51
CA LEU A 40 -3.47 -0.63 -4.01
C LEU A 40 -2.99 0.26 -5.17
N ASN A 41 -2.29 -0.32 -6.15
CA ASN A 41 -1.89 0.35 -7.38
C ASN A 41 -3.10 0.88 -8.16
N ALA A 42 -4.16 0.07 -8.28
CA ALA A 42 -5.38 0.46 -8.97
C ALA A 42 -6.15 1.59 -8.25
N GLU A 43 -6.20 1.57 -6.91
CA GLU A 43 -6.92 2.55 -6.10
C GLU A 43 -6.16 3.88 -5.97
N LEU A 44 -4.85 3.83 -5.72
CA LEU A 44 -4.03 5.02 -5.49
C LEU A 44 -3.41 5.59 -6.78
N GLY A 45 -3.43 4.83 -7.88
CA GLY A 45 -2.74 5.20 -9.11
C GLY A 45 -1.23 5.20 -8.89
N GLY A 46 -0.66 4.02 -8.64
CA GLY A 46 0.78 3.87 -8.44
C GLY A 46 1.59 4.42 -9.61
N TRP A 47 2.77 4.94 -9.27
CA TRP A 47 3.67 5.49 -10.27
C TRP A 47 4.28 4.38 -11.11
N ASP A 48 4.74 3.33 -10.45
CA ASP A 48 5.36 2.16 -11.07
C ASP A 48 5.06 0.92 -10.20
N TYR A 49 4.65 -0.18 -10.82
CA TYR A 49 4.37 -1.44 -10.14
C TYR A 49 5.15 -2.56 -10.81
N ASP A 50 6.09 -3.14 -10.07
CA ASP A 50 6.87 -4.28 -10.49
C ASP A 50 6.28 -5.56 -9.88
N GLN A 51 5.59 -6.34 -10.72
CA GLN A 51 4.95 -7.58 -10.29
C GLN A 51 5.97 -8.71 -10.05
N ASP A 52 7.14 -8.68 -10.67
CA ASP A 52 8.14 -9.74 -10.52
C ASP A 52 8.78 -9.67 -9.11
N ASN A 53 9.11 -8.45 -8.68
CA ASN A 53 9.72 -8.17 -7.38
C ASN A 53 8.69 -7.87 -6.28
N GLN A 54 7.40 -7.78 -6.61
CA GLN A 54 6.33 -7.37 -5.70
C GLN A 54 6.63 -6.01 -5.04
N VAL A 55 6.94 -5.03 -5.88
CA VAL A 55 7.29 -3.67 -5.46
C VAL A 55 6.33 -2.67 -6.11
N LEU A 56 5.72 -1.81 -5.28
CA LEU A 56 4.88 -0.72 -5.74
C LEU A 56 5.50 0.61 -5.31
N LEU A 57 5.82 1.45 -6.29
CA LEU A 57 6.31 2.79 -6.08
C LEU A 57 5.16 3.80 -6.20
N LEU A 58 4.95 4.57 -5.13
CA LEU A 58 3.97 5.63 -5.05
C LEU A 58 4.68 6.98 -5.00
N LYS A 59 4.31 7.88 -5.91
CA LYS A 59 4.82 9.25 -5.95
C LYS A 59 3.77 10.20 -5.37
N LEU A 60 4.12 10.86 -4.28
CA LEU A 60 3.27 11.84 -3.60
C LEU A 60 3.61 13.28 -4.02
N SER A 61 2.64 14.19 -3.85
CA SER A 61 2.65 15.57 -4.39
C SER A 61 3.61 16.57 -3.70
N ALA A 62 4.61 16.13 -2.96
CA ALA A 62 5.56 17.00 -2.25
C ALA A 62 7.03 16.59 -2.44
N GLY A 63 7.34 15.83 -3.50
CA GLY A 63 8.65 15.20 -3.66
C GLY A 63 8.87 14.00 -2.73
N LYS A 64 7.77 13.47 -2.19
CA LYS A 64 7.73 12.31 -1.29
C LYS A 64 7.47 11.05 -2.10
N TRP A 65 8.10 9.97 -1.69
CA TRP A 65 7.97 8.68 -2.35
C TRP A 65 7.68 7.63 -1.30
N ILE A 66 6.74 6.74 -1.57
CA ILE A 66 6.49 5.57 -0.73
C ILE A 66 6.75 4.35 -1.62
N THR A 67 7.72 3.55 -1.22
CA THR A 67 7.99 2.26 -1.84
C THR A 67 7.41 1.18 -0.95
N LEU A 68 6.51 0.40 -1.51
CA LEU A 68 5.87 -0.73 -0.85
C LEU A 68 6.49 -2.00 -1.40
N HIS A 69 7.01 -2.84 -0.52
CA HIS A 69 7.48 -4.17 -0.82
C HIS A 69 6.53 -5.20 -0.19
N ALA A 70 6.67 -6.46 -0.58
CA ALA A 70 5.97 -7.60 0.00
C ALA A 70 5.91 -7.60 1.54
N LYS A 71 7.01 -7.21 2.21
CA LYS A 71 7.19 -7.29 3.68
C LYS A 71 7.79 -6.03 4.33
N GLU A 72 7.91 -4.95 3.56
CA GLU A 72 8.44 -3.69 4.09
C GLU A 72 7.86 -2.49 3.35
N ILE A 73 7.88 -1.33 4.02
CA ILE A 73 7.40 -0.05 3.52
C ILE A 73 8.52 0.96 3.73
N ALA A 74 9.05 1.52 2.66
CA ALA A 74 10.04 2.58 2.70
C ALA A 74 9.37 3.93 2.35
N ILE A 75 9.52 4.92 3.21
CA ILE A 75 9.02 6.28 3.03
C ILE A 75 10.22 7.19 2.85
N ARG A 76 10.20 7.96 1.76
CA ARG A 76 11.26 8.89 1.38
C ARG A 76 10.71 10.31 1.30
N GLY A 77 11.46 11.27 1.86
CA GLY A 77 11.12 12.69 1.75
C GLY A 77 10.20 13.20 2.85
N ALA A 78 10.05 12.48 3.96
CA ALA A 78 9.31 12.98 5.12
C ALA A 78 10.05 14.17 5.73
N ARG A 79 9.36 15.17 6.28
CA ARG A 79 9.99 16.34 6.92
C ARG A 79 10.50 16.00 8.32
N ASP A 80 9.66 15.31 9.08
CA ASP A 80 9.89 15.00 10.48
C ASP A 80 9.38 13.60 10.85
N MET A 81 9.74 13.11 12.03
CA MET A 81 9.36 11.78 12.50
C MET A 81 7.84 11.63 12.59
N GLU A 82 7.14 12.71 13.01
CA GLU A 82 5.68 12.75 13.05
C GLU A 82 5.06 12.61 11.67
N GLU A 83 5.58 13.33 10.67
CA GLU A 83 5.08 13.23 9.30
C GLU A 83 5.32 11.82 8.72
N SER A 84 6.50 11.26 9.03
CA SER A 84 6.86 9.91 8.63
C SER A 84 5.92 8.86 9.24
N HIS A 85 5.61 8.99 10.53
CA HIS A 85 4.65 8.12 11.21
C HIS A 85 3.23 8.29 10.65
N ALA A 86 2.81 9.54 10.39
CA ALA A 86 1.50 9.81 9.81
C ALA A 86 1.34 9.18 8.42
N LEU A 87 2.38 9.23 7.58
CA LEU A 87 2.40 8.56 6.28
C LEU A 87 2.34 7.04 6.41
N LEU A 88 3.06 6.47 7.39
CA LEU A 88 3.03 5.03 7.68
C LEU A 88 1.64 4.57 8.12
N GLU A 89 1.00 5.28 9.05
CA GLU A 89 -0.35 4.95 9.51
C GLU A 89 -1.39 5.14 8.40
N TRP A 90 -1.24 6.19 7.58
CA TRP A 90 -2.09 6.41 6.41
C TRP A 90 -2.01 5.24 5.43
N ILE A 91 -0.80 4.82 5.03
CA ILE A 91 -0.64 3.74 4.05
C ILE A 91 -1.08 2.39 4.61
N LYS A 92 -0.86 2.14 5.92
CA LYS A 92 -1.44 0.98 6.63
C LYS A 92 -2.97 0.99 6.56
N GLY A 93 -3.59 2.15 6.76
CA GLY A 93 -5.03 2.33 6.61
C GLY A 93 -5.52 1.97 5.21
N GLN A 94 -4.84 2.47 4.18
CA GLN A 94 -5.16 2.15 2.78
C GLN A 94 -5.05 0.64 2.50
N ILE A 95 -3.95 0.00 2.92
CA ILE A 95 -3.76 -1.47 2.76
C ILE A 95 -4.89 -2.24 3.43
N ASN A 96 -5.21 -1.90 4.68
CA ASN A 96 -6.27 -2.55 5.43
C ASN A 96 -7.65 -2.33 4.78
N GLU A 97 -7.94 -1.13 4.29
CA GLU A 97 -9.20 -0.83 3.62
C GLU A 97 -9.34 -1.59 2.31
N VAL A 98 -8.30 -1.59 1.47
CA VAL A 98 -8.28 -2.34 0.20
C VAL A 98 -8.40 -3.84 0.44
N TYR A 99 -7.72 -4.36 1.46
CA TYR A 99 -7.84 -5.76 1.86
C TYR A 99 -9.26 -6.12 2.33
N GLU A 100 -9.86 -5.30 3.19
CA GLU A 100 -11.24 -5.50 3.65
C GLU A 100 -12.24 -5.39 2.49
N ARG A 101 -12.08 -4.43 1.57
CA ARG A 101 -12.89 -4.31 0.36
C ARG A 101 -12.79 -5.55 -0.52
N ARG A 102 -11.58 -6.09 -0.71
CA ARG A 102 -11.36 -7.36 -1.43
C ARG A 102 -12.14 -8.50 -0.78
N ARG A 103 -12.11 -8.59 0.56
CA ARG A 103 -12.84 -9.61 1.32
C ARG A 103 -14.36 -9.40 1.30
N LYS A 104 -14.80 -8.15 1.14
CA LYS A 104 -16.20 -7.74 1.10
C LYS A 104 -16.85 -7.90 -0.27
N LEU A 105 -16.12 -8.19 -1.34
CA LEU A 105 -16.72 -8.60 -2.61
C LEU A 105 -17.52 -9.87 -2.34
N PRO A 106 -18.87 -9.82 -2.33
CA PRO A 106 -19.63 -11.04 -2.26
C PRO A 106 -19.25 -11.84 -3.50
N HIS A 107 -19.00 -13.13 -3.30
CA HIS A 107 -18.97 -14.11 -4.36
C HIS A 107 -20.27 -13.91 -5.16
N ALA A 108 -20.23 -13.16 -6.26
CA ALA A 108 -21.33 -13.07 -7.18
C ALA A 108 -21.35 -14.42 -7.88
N THR A 109 -22.03 -15.38 -7.24
CA THR A 109 -22.46 -16.62 -7.86
C THR A 109 -23.08 -16.24 -9.20
N PRO A 110 -22.58 -16.72 -10.35
CA PRO A 110 -23.31 -16.55 -11.59
C PRO A 110 -24.59 -17.37 -11.45
N ALA A 111 -25.70 -16.70 -11.12
CA ALA A 111 -27.02 -17.26 -11.25
C ALA A 111 -27.28 -17.48 -12.75
N ARG A 112 -26.81 -18.66 -13.18
CA ARG A 112 -27.17 -19.49 -14.31
C ARG A 112 -28.37 -18.97 -15.12
N LEU A 113 -28.10 -18.73 -16.40
CA LEU A 113 -28.99 -18.65 -17.55
C LEU A 113 -30.49 -18.82 -17.24
N ASP A 114 -31.25 -17.74 -17.41
CA ASP A 114 -32.65 -17.86 -17.80
C ASP A 114 -32.69 -18.39 -19.24
N SER A 115 -33.08 -19.65 -19.38
CA SER A 115 -33.37 -20.28 -20.65
C SER A 115 -34.50 -21.27 -20.43
N ARG A 116 -35.71 -20.84 -20.84
CA ARG A 116 -36.86 -21.61 -21.37
C ARG A 116 -38.15 -20.92 -20.90
N SER A 117 -38.78 -20.12 -21.76
CA SER A 117 -39.81 -20.60 -22.69
C SER A 117 -40.95 -21.33 -21.98
N TRP A 118 -42.01 -20.61 -21.60
CA TRP A 118 -43.36 -21.17 -21.55
C TRP A 118 -44.33 -20.18 -22.19
N THR A 119 -44.58 -20.41 -23.47
CA THR A 119 -45.87 -20.16 -24.12
C THR A 119 -46.92 -21.03 -23.42
N PHE A 120 -48.05 -20.44 -22.99
CA PHE A 120 -49.44 -20.80 -23.36
C PHE A 120 -50.41 -19.90 -22.61
#